data_AF-A0A3L7WW33-F1
#
_entry.id   AF-A0A3L7WW33-F1
#
_cell.length_a   1.000
_cell.length_b   1.000
_cell.length_c   1.000
_cell.angle_alpha   90.00
_cell.angle_beta   90.00
_cell.angle_gamma   90.00
#
_symmetry.space_group_name_H-M   'P 1'
#
loop_
_entity.id
_entity.type
_entity.pdbx_description
1 polymer ?
#
loop_
_entity_poly.entity_id
_entity_poly.type
_entity_poly.pdbx_seq_one_letter_code
_entity_poly.pdbx_strand_id
1 'polypeptide(L)'
;MAHLISFDIDGTLVTGNGPGPITLEMVRRAAEHGHIIGSCSDRTVQDQKNMWAAAGIEVSFTVNKHRLDSVKEQYADVEIYYHIGDTNMDQHYALLSGFEFLQVQTMDPHPWMHNEAGEVLWGPEGRGPLSVTEPIQTLERRVAAPPVNAVEDDFATTG
;
A
#
# COMPACT_ATOMS: atom_id res chain seq x y z
N MET A 1 9.88 -13.02 15.65
CA MET A 1 8.43 -13.16 15.50
C MET A 1 8.09 -12.99 14.02
N ALA A 2 7.06 -13.67 13.54
CA ALA A 2 6.62 -13.54 12.17
C ALA A 2 5.82 -12.25 11.98
N HIS A 3 6.32 -11.33 11.16
CA HIS A 3 5.53 -10.20 10.66
C HIS A 3 4.65 -10.63 9.47
N LEU A 4 3.55 -9.92 9.25
CA LEU A 4 2.77 -10.01 8.02
C LEU A 4 3.24 -8.94 7.04
N ILE A 5 3.56 -9.33 5.82
CA ILE A 5 4.07 -8.45 4.77
C ILE A 5 3.13 -8.53 3.56
N SER A 6 2.45 -7.43 3.32
CA SER A 6 1.58 -7.22 2.17
C SER A 6 2.34 -6.45 1.10
N PHE A 7 2.44 -6.99 -0.11
CA PHE A 7 3.09 -6.33 -1.25
C PHE A 7 2.04 -5.76 -2.20
N ASP A 8 2.16 -4.48 -2.56
CA ASP A 8 1.67 -4.07 -3.87
C ASP A 8 2.50 -4.76 -4.98
N ILE A 9 2.02 -4.72 -6.23
CA ILE A 9 2.65 -5.39 -7.37
C ILE A 9 3.27 -4.39 -8.34
N ASP A 10 2.50 -3.43 -8.83
CA ASP A 10 2.89 -2.55 -9.93
C ASP A 10 3.73 -1.39 -9.37
N GLY A 11 4.97 -1.19 -9.81
CA GLY A 11 5.90 -0.24 -9.18
C GLY A 11 6.64 -0.78 -7.95
N THR A 12 6.22 -1.93 -7.42
CA THR A 12 6.77 -2.52 -6.18
C THR A 12 7.55 -3.82 -6.43
N LEU A 13 6.95 -4.80 -7.09
CA LEU A 13 7.61 -6.05 -7.45
C LEU A 13 8.25 -5.96 -8.83
N VAL A 14 9.32 -6.72 -9.05
CA VAL A 14 9.98 -6.81 -10.38
C VAL A 14 9.06 -7.37 -11.48
N THR A 15 7.98 -8.06 -11.11
CA THR A 15 6.95 -8.59 -12.02
C THR A 15 5.78 -7.61 -12.26
N GLY A 16 5.85 -6.43 -11.64
CA GLY A 16 4.92 -5.33 -11.81
C GLY A 16 4.94 -4.72 -13.22
N ASN A 17 3.86 -4.04 -13.57
CA ASN A 17 3.83 -3.08 -14.66
C ASN A 17 4.50 -1.80 -14.15
N GLY A 18 5.56 -1.36 -14.82
CA GLY A 18 6.55 -0.52 -14.17
C GLY A 18 7.28 -1.34 -13.11
N PRO A 19 8.24 -2.21 -13.49
CA PRO A 19 8.89 -3.12 -12.56
C PRO A 19 9.47 -2.40 -11.35
N GLY A 20 9.08 -2.84 -10.16
CA GLY A 20 9.61 -2.31 -8.92
C GLY A 20 10.91 -2.99 -8.48
N PRO A 21 11.49 -2.51 -7.38
CA PRO A 21 12.82 -2.93 -6.94
C PRO A 21 12.83 -4.25 -6.15
N ILE A 22 11.67 -4.74 -5.69
CA ILE A 22 11.59 -5.96 -4.87
C ILE A 22 11.62 -7.17 -5.79
N THR A 23 12.65 -8.00 -5.62
CA THR A 23 12.80 -9.22 -6.40
C THR A 23 11.96 -10.35 -5.80
N LEU A 24 11.55 -11.30 -6.64
CA LEU A 24 10.85 -12.51 -6.18
C LEU A 24 11.71 -13.33 -5.20
N GLU A 25 13.04 -13.24 -5.31
CA GLU A 25 13.96 -13.92 -4.40
C GLU A 25 13.96 -13.32 -3.00
N MET A 26 13.79 -12.00 -2.89
CA MET A 26 13.58 -11.36 -1.57
C MET A 26 12.25 -11.83 -0.95
N VAL A 27 11.20 -11.96 -1.77
CA VAL A 27 9.89 -12.44 -1.30
C VAL A 27 9.99 -13.89 -0.79
N ARG A 28 10.72 -14.77 -1.50
CA ARG A 28 10.97 -16.14 -1.03
C ARG A 28 11.70 -16.15 0.31
N ARG A 29 12.76 -15.37 0.45
CA ARG A 29 13.49 -15.23 1.73
C ARG A 29 12.60 -14.71 2.85
N ALA A 30 11.66 -13.81 2.57
CA ALA A 30 10.69 -13.37 3.56
C ALA A 30 9.83 -14.54 4.07
N ALA A 31 9.34 -15.39 3.18
CA ALA A 31 8.60 -16.61 3.56
C ALA A 31 9.48 -17.60 4.34
N GLU A 32 10.73 -17.81 3.91
CA GLU A 32 11.71 -18.69 4.59
C GLU A 32 12.07 -18.19 6.00
N HIS A 33 12.06 -16.88 6.21
CA HIS A 33 12.20 -16.26 7.53
C HIS A 33 10.94 -16.41 8.40
N GLY A 34 9.90 -17.06 7.89
CA GLY A 34 8.66 -17.35 8.60
C GLY A 34 7.64 -16.21 8.56
N HIS A 35 7.82 -15.20 7.70
CA HIS A 35 6.82 -14.14 7.52
C HIS A 35 5.57 -14.64 6.80
N ILE A 36 4.42 -14.07 7.16
CA ILE A 36 3.17 -14.27 6.42
C ILE A 36 3.20 -13.30 5.24
N ILE A 37 3.29 -13.80 4.02
CA ILE A 37 3.38 -12.96 2.82
C ILE A 37 2.11 -13.02 1.98
N GLY A 38 1.78 -11.91 1.35
CA GLY A 38 0.65 -11.83 0.41
C GLY A 38 0.69 -10.56 -0.40
N SER A 39 -0.28 -10.41 -1.29
CA SER A 39 -0.41 -9.21 -2.12
C SER A 39 -1.70 -8.45 -1.86
N CYS A 40 -1.58 -7.13 -2.02
CA CYS A 40 -2.65 -6.17 -1.97
C CYS A 40 -2.45 -5.17 -3.11
N SER A 41 -3.18 -5.36 -4.21
CA SER A 41 -2.94 -4.63 -5.47
C SER A 41 -4.26 -4.24 -6.13
N ASP A 42 -4.20 -3.30 -7.07
CA ASP A 42 -5.33 -2.93 -7.94
C ASP A 42 -5.59 -3.97 -9.04
N ARG A 43 -4.63 -4.88 -9.29
CA ARG A 43 -4.85 -6.06 -10.13
C ARG A 43 -5.97 -6.93 -9.58
N THR A 44 -6.71 -7.60 -10.47
CA THR A 44 -7.75 -8.54 -10.03
C THR A 44 -7.14 -9.64 -9.16
N VAL A 45 -7.88 -10.14 -8.17
CA VAL A 45 -7.41 -11.23 -7.29
C VAL A 45 -6.91 -12.44 -8.10
N GLN A 46 -7.56 -12.75 -9.23
CA GLN A 46 -7.13 -13.85 -10.09
C GLN A 46 -5.77 -13.57 -10.74
N ASP A 47 -5.51 -12.35 -11.21
CA ASP A 47 -4.23 -11.97 -11.78
C ASP A 47 -3.11 -12.01 -10.75
N GLN A 48 -3.40 -11.59 -9.51
CA GLN A 48 -2.46 -11.70 -8.40
C GLN A 48 -2.09 -13.17 -8.15
N LYS A 49 -3.08 -14.06 -8.04
CA LYS A 49 -2.86 -15.51 -7.86
C LYS A 49 -2.07 -16.12 -9.00
N ASN A 50 -2.39 -15.77 -10.25
CA ASN A 50 -1.68 -16.26 -11.43
C ASN A 50 -0.22 -15.82 -11.43
N MET A 51 0.07 -14.58 -11.03
CA MET A 51 1.43 -14.05 -10.91
C MET A 51 2.24 -14.84 -9.88
N TRP A 52 1.69 -15.06 -8.68
CA TRP A 52 2.36 -15.86 -7.65
C TRP A 52 2.58 -17.31 -8.05
N ALA A 53 1.57 -17.94 -8.68
CA ALA A 53 1.68 -19.30 -9.19
C ALA A 53 2.77 -19.42 -10.28
N ALA A 54 2.84 -18.45 -11.21
CA ALA A 54 3.88 -18.41 -12.23
C ALA A 54 5.29 -18.21 -11.65
N ALA A 55 5.40 -17.48 -10.53
CA ALA A 55 6.63 -17.31 -9.76
C ALA A 55 7.00 -18.54 -8.92
N GLY A 56 6.10 -19.52 -8.77
CA GLY A 56 6.27 -20.67 -7.88
C GLY A 56 6.34 -20.28 -6.40
N ILE A 57 5.65 -19.19 -6.01
CA ILE A 57 5.61 -18.70 -4.63
C ILE A 57 4.19 -18.91 -4.10
N GLU A 58 4.09 -19.63 -2.99
CA GLU A 58 2.84 -19.75 -2.25
C GLU A 58 2.69 -18.57 -1.30
N VAL A 59 1.62 -17.81 -1.46
CA VAL A 59 1.28 -16.68 -0.59
C VAL A 59 0.05 -17.00 0.25
N SER A 60 0.00 -16.45 1.46
CA SER A 60 -1.09 -16.68 2.41
C SER A 60 -2.37 -15.92 2.04
N PHE A 61 -2.25 -14.82 1.27
CA PHE A 61 -3.41 -14.05 0.81
C PHE A 61 -3.13 -13.27 -0.48
N THR A 62 -4.21 -12.97 -1.20
CA THR A 62 -4.26 -12.08 -2.35
C THR A 62 -5.56 -11.28 -2.26
N VAL A 63 -5.47 -9.96 -2.06
CA VAL A 63 -6.64 -9.10 -1.86
C VAL A 63 -6.53 -7.80 -2.67
N ASN A 64 -7.65 -7.08 -2.79
CA ASN A 64 -7.65 -5.73 -3.37
C ASN A 64 -7.35 -4.68 -2.27
N LYS A 65 -6.87 -3.49 -2.66
CA LYS A 65 -6.46 -2.41 -1.72
C LYS A 65 -7.48 -2.06 -0.63
N HIS A 66 -8.75 -2.03 -0.98
CA HIS A 66 -9.85 -1.75 -0.05
C HIS A 66 -10.24 -2.91 0.88
N ARG A 67 -9.53 -4.05 0.85
CA ARG A 67 -9.81 -5.26 1.64
C ARG A 67 -8.68 -5.64 2.60
N LEU A 68 -7.70 -4.75 2.78
CA LEU A 68 -6.55 -5.02 3.63
C LEU A 68 -6.94 -5.14 5.12
N ASP A 69 -8.04 -4.51 5.53
CA ASP A 69 -8.71 -4.70 6.82
C ASP A 69 -9.05 -6.17 7.10
N SER A 70 -9.63 -6.87 6.12
CA SER A 70 -10.02 -8.29 6.26
C SER A 70 -8.82 -9.22 6.47
N VAL A 71 -7.65 -8.85 5.93
CA VAL A 71 -6.40 -9.59 6.18
C VAL A 71 -5.99 -9.46 7.64
N LYS A 72 -6.08 -8.26 8.21
CA LYS A 72 -5.76 -8.04 9.62
C LYS A 72 -6.68 -8.84 10.55
N GLU A 73 -7.97 -8.91 10.23
CA GLU A 73 -8.94 -9.72 10.98
C GLU A 73 -8.60 -11.22 10.90
N GLN A 74 -8.20 -11.71 9.72
CA GLN A 74 -7.85 -13.11 9.52
C GLN A 74 -6.55 -13.51 10.26
N TYR A 75 -5.61 -12.58 10.40
CA TYR A 75 -4.28 -12.82 10.98
C TYR A 75 -4.06 -12.05 12.30
N ALA A 76 -5.10 -11.96 13.15
CA ALA A 76 -5.11 -11.11 14.34
C ALA A 76 -3.99 -11.38 15.38
N ASP A 77 -3.38 -12.57 15.36
CA ASP A 77 -2.29 -12.97 16.26
C ASP A 77 -0.92 -12.39 15.88
N VAL A 78 -0.81 -11.69 14.74
CA VAL A 78 0.43 -11.04 14.31
C VAL A 78 0.59 -9.69 15.00
N GLU A 79 1.80 -9.40 15.47
CA GLU A 79 2.10 -8.14 16.17
C GLU A 79 2.30 -6.95 15.22
N ILE A 80 2.93 -7.19 14.06
CA ILE A 80 3.33 -6.14 13.11
C ILE A 80 2.87 -6.49 11.69
N TYR A 81 2.21 -5.52 11.06
CA TYR A 81 1.65 -5.62 9.72
C TYR A 81 2.29 -4.55 8.84
N TYR A 82 3.03 -4.98 7.82
CA TYR A 82 3.61 -4.09 6.83
C TYR A 82 2.83 -4.13 5.53
N HIS A 83 2.67 -2.97 4.91
CA HIS A 83 2.34 -2.87 3.49
C HIS A 83 3.46 -2.14 2.76
N ILE A 84 4.07 -2.82 1.79
CA ILE A 84 5.13 -2.26 0.94
C ILE A 84 4.49 -1.85 -0.39
N GLY A 85 4.65 -0.59 -0.75
CA GLY A 85 4.12 -0.01 -1.98
C GLY A 85 4.95 1.17 -2.46
N ASP A 86 4.62 1.72 -3.63
CA ASP A 86 5.29 2.88 -4.22
C ASP A 86 4.39 4.11 -4.32
N THR A 87 3.08 3.99 -4.11
CA THR A 87 2.13 5.10 -4.32
C THR A 87 1.51 5.63 -3.04
N ASN A 88 1.02 6.88 -3.11
CA ASN A 88 0.20 7.47 -2.04
C ASN A 88 -1.10 6.67 -1.79
N MET A 89 -1.59 5.93 -2.78
CA MET A 89 -2.78 5.10 -2.64
C MET A 89 -2.51 3.88 -1.75
N ASP A 90 -1.33 3.28 -1.89
CA ASP A 90 -0.87 2.19 -1.03
C ASP A 90 -0.76 2.66 0.42
N GLN A 91 -0.14 3.83 0.62
CA GLN A 91 -0.05 4.46 1.93
C GLN A 91 -1.43 4.70 2.54
N HIS A 92 -2.36 5.25 1.76
CA HIS A 92 -3.71 5.55 2.23
C HIS A 92 -4.42 4.29 2.75
N TYR A 93 -4.45 3.20 1.96
CA TYR A 93 -5.14 1.97 2.35
C TYR A 93 -4.42 1.19 3.45
N ALA A 94 -3.09 1.24 3.49
CA ALA A 94 -2.30 0.69 4.59
C ALA A 94 -2.68 1.35 5.92
N LEU A 95 -2.61 2.67 5.98
CA LEU A 95 -2.90 3.42 7.20
C LEU A 95 -4.36 3.28 7.62
N LEU A 96 -5.30 3.30 6.66
CA LEU A 96 -6.72 3.08 6.95
C LEU A 96 -7.00 1.71 7.59
N SER A 97 -6.22 0.70 7.22
CA SER A 97 -6.32 -0.67 7.74
C SER A 97 -5.43 -0.93 8.97
N GLY A 98 -4.70 0.11 9.43
CA GLY A 98 -3.79 0.04 10.56
C GLY A 98 -2.54 -0.80 10.29
N PHE A 99 -2.04 -0.80 9.05
CA PHE A 99 -0.74 -1.33 8.67
C PHE A 99 0.31 -0.22 8.74
N GLU A 100 1.56 -0.59 9.00
CA GLU A 100 2.72 0.26 8.76
C GLU A 100 3.01 0.30 7.27
N PHE A 101 3.06 1.50 6.69
CA PHE A 101 3.40 1.67 5.29
C PHE A 101 4.90 1.83 5.11
N LEU A 102 5.48 1.03 4.21
CA LEU A 102 6.88 1.09 3.82
C LEU A 102 6.99 1.48 2.35
N GLN A 103 7.42 2.71 2.10
CA GLN A 103 7.68 3.20 0.74
C GLN A 103 8.89 2.45 0.16
N VAL A 104 8.68 1.70 -0.92
CA VAL A 104 9.67 0.75 -1.44
C VAL A 104 10.99 1.42 -1.85
N GLN A 105 10.95 2.69 -2.28
CA GLN A 105 12.14 3.47 -2.66
C GLN A 105 12.99 3.91 -1.46
N THR A 106 12.39 4.16 -0.30
CA THR A 106 13.08 4.81 0.84
C THR A 106 13.20 3.95 2.08
N MET A 107 12.42 2.88 2.22
CA MET A 107 12.48 2.02 3.40
C MET A 107 13.89 1.47 3.62
N ASP A 108 14.30 1.30 4.88
CA ASP A 108 15.54 0.58 5.14
C ASP A 108 15.39 -0.89 4.75
N PRO A 109 16.44 -1.54 4.21
CA PRO A 109 16.36 -2.96 3.89
C PRO A 109 16.09 -3.78 5.15
N HIS A 110 15.08 -4.65 5.08
CA HIS A 110 14.84 -5.63 6.13
C HIS A 110 15.78 -6.82 6.00
N PRO A 111 16.05 -7.59 7.08
CA PRO A 111 16.95 -8.75 7.04
C PRO A 111 16.65 -9.75 5.92
N TRP A 112 15.38 -10.00 5.59
CA TRP A 112 14.97 -10.91 4.51
C TRP A 112 15.32 -10.40 3.10
N MET A 113 15.67 -9.12 2.96
CA MET A 113 16.13 -8.53 1.69
C MET A 113 17.61 -8.79 1.42
N HIS A 114 18.40 -9.18 2.42
CA HIS A 114 19.81 -9.50 2.25
C HIS A 114 19.98 -10.93 1.71
N ASN A 115 20.94 -11.12 0.81
CA ASN A 115 21.39 -12.44 0.36
C ASN A 115 22.35 -13.06 1.39
N GLU A 116 22.86 -14.26 1.10
CA GLU A 116 23.83 -14.96 1.97
C GLU A 116 25.13 -14.19 2.21
N ALA A 117 25.51 -13.28 1.29
CA ALA A 117 26.67 -12.41 1.43
C ALA A 117 26.38 -11.14 2.25
N GLY A 118 25.13 -10.94 2.73
CA GLY A 118 24.71 -9.74 3.44
C GLY A 118 24.40 -8.55 2.53
N GLU A 119 24.30 -8.75 1.21
CA GLU A 119 24.06 -7.71 0.22
C GLU A 119 22.58 -7.63 -0.16
N VAL A 120 22.11 -6.43 -0.51
CA VAL A 120 20.73 -6.22 -0.97
C VAL A 120 20.72 -6.09 -2.49
N LEU A 121 20.25 -7.14 -3.15
CA LEU A 121 20.18 -7.20 -4.61
C LEU A 121 18.82 -6.72 -5.11
N TRP A 122 18.69 -5.40 -5.29
CA TRP A 122 17.51 -4.79 -5.89
C TRP A 122 17.24 -5.30 -7.31
N GLY A 123 16.01 -5.08 -7.79
CA GLY A 123 15.63 -5.29 -9.17
C GLY A 123 16.57 -4.57 -10.17
N PRO A 124 16.46 -4.90 -11.47
CA PRO A 124 17.41 -4.44 -12.49
C PRO A 124 17.52 -2.91 -12.61
N GLU A 125 16.49 -2.17 -12.19
CA GLU A 125 16.47 -0.71 -12.21
C GLU A 125 16.90 -0.07 -10.86
N GLY A 126 17.46 -0.88 -9.95
CA GLY A 126 17.76 -0.46 -8.59
C GLY A 126 16.46 -0.15 -7.83
N ARG A 127 16.49 0.85 -6.94
CA ARG A 127 15.30 1.32 -6.21
C ARG A 127 14.37 2.21 -7.05
N GLY A 128 14.80 2.64 -8.23
CA GLY A 128 14.07 3.63 -9.02
C GLY A 128 14.01 5.02 -8.38
N PRO A 129 13.46 6.02 -9.10
CA PRO A 129 13.21 7.35 -8.55
C PRO A 129 12.05 7.31 -7.54
N LEU A 130 12.02 8.27 -6.61
CA LEU A 130 10.85 8.52 -5.76
C LEU A 130 9.63 8.78 -6.65
N SER A 131 8.57 7.99 -6.48
CA SER A 131 7.26 8.29 -7.07
C SER A 131 6.67 9.48 -6.31
N VAL A 132 7.02 10.70 -6.72
CA VAL A 132 6.30 11.92 -6.30
C VAL A 132 4.98 11.95 -7.06
N THR A 133 4.03 11.12 -6.64
CA THR A 133 2.63 11.47 -6.86
C THR A 133 2.32 12.63 -5.93
N GLU A 134 1.93 13.77 -6.51
CA GLU A 134 1.39 14.92 -5.76
C GLU A 134 0.38 14.43 -4.70
N PRO A 135 0.37 15.02 -3.50
CA PRO A 135 -0.59 14.63 -2.47
C PRO A 135 -2.00 14.69 -3.06
N ILE A 136 -2.81 13.67 -2.77
CA ILE A 136 -4.23 13.69 -3.07
C ILE A 136 -4.76 15.02 -2.51
N GLN A 137 -5.08 15.97 -3.39
CA GLN A 137 -5.78 17.17 -2.97
C GLN A 137 -7.08 16.68 -2.36
N THR A 138 -7.18 16.77 -1.04
CA THR A 138 -8.44 16.65 -0.31
C THR A 138 -9.45 17.47 -1.10
N LEU A 139 -10.41 16.79 -1.72
CA LEU A 139 -11.56 17.42 -2.35
C LEU A 139 -12.35 18.04 -1.19
N GLU A 140 -11.96 19.25 -0.77
CA GLU A 140 -12.79 20.09 0.06
C GLU A 140 -14.02 20.41 -0.76
N ARG A 141 -15.03 19.56 -0.53
CA ARG A 141 -16.39 19.74 -0.97
C ARG A 141 -16.81 21.13 -0.51
N ARG A 142 -16.75 22.10 -1.41
CA ARG A 142 -17.49 23.36 -1.29
C ARG A 142 -18.98 23.00 -1.27
N VAL A 143 -19.48 22.61 -0.11
CA VAL A 143 -20.91 22.71 0.18
C VAL A 143 -21.17 24.20 0.31
N ALA A 144 -21.55 24.82 -0.80
CA ALA A 144 -22.14 26.14 -0.78
C ALA A 144 -23.32 26.10 0.20
N ALA A 145 -23.21 26.88 1.29
CA ALA A 145 -24.35 27.16 2.14
C ALA A 145 -25.45 27.81 1.27
N PRO A 146 -26.73 27.43 1.44
CA PRO A 146 -27.82 28.08 0.70
C PRO A 146 -27.91 29.56 1.11
N PRO A 147 -28.29 30.47 0.19
CA PRO A 147 -28.43 31.88 0.52
C PRO A 147 -29.55 32.08 1.54
N VAL A 148 -29.22 32.70 2.66
CA VAL A 148 -30.18 33.27 3.60
C VAL A 148 -30.86 34.46 2.94
N ASN A 149 -32.14 34.33 2.63
CA ASN A 149 -32.99 35.46 2.25
C ASN A 149 -33.09 36.41 3.44
N ALA A 150 -32.50 37.60 3.33
CA ALA A 150 -32.80 38.70 4.22
C ALA A 150 -34.20 39.22 3.88
N VAL A 151 -35.11 39.07 4.84
CA VAL A 151 -36.40 39.78 4.85
C VAL A 151 -36.08 41.14 5.45
N GLU A 152 -36.15 42.21 4.65
CA GLU A 152 -36.06 43.57 5.16
C GLU A 152 -37.40 43.93 5.80
N ASP A 153 -37.45 43.98 7.13
CA ASP A 153 -38.53 44.60 7.90
C ASP A 153 -38.29 46.11 7.94
N ASP A 154 -39.13 46.82 7.20
CA ASP A 154 -39.19 48.27 7.08
C ASP A 154 -39.96 48.84 8.29
N PHE A 155 -39.25 49.26 9.34
CA PHE A 155 -39.82 50.07 10.42
C PHE A 155 -39.34 51.51 10.31
N ALA A 156 -40.09 52.29 9.53
CA ALA A 156 -40.07 53.74 9.61
C ALA A 156 -40.87 54.20 10.84
N THR A 157 -40.23 54.95 11.75
CA THR A 157 -40.92 55.90 12.62
C THR A 157 -40.04 57.13 12.75
N THR A 158 -40.36 58.12 11.92
CA THR A 158 -39.91 59.50 12.05
C THR A 158 -40.66 60.17 13.20
N GLY A 159 -39.95 60.96 14.01
CA GLY A 159 -40.56 61.95 14.90
C GLY A 159 -41.07 63.18 14.17
#